data_AF-A0A929INK6-F1
#
_entry.id   AF-A0A929INK6-F1
#
_cell.length_a   1.000
_cell.length_b   1.000
_cell.length_c   1.000
_cell.angle_alpha   90.00
_cell.angle_beta   90.00
_cell.angle_gamma   90.00
#
_symmetry.space_group_name_H-M   'P 1'
#
loop_
_entity.id
_entity.type
_entity.pdbx_description
1 polymer ?
#
loop_
_entity_poly.entity_id
_entity_poly.type
_entity_poly.pdbx_seq_one_letter_code
_entity_poly.pdbx_strand_id
1 'polypeptide(L)'
;MAEKSRANVFTRRAALLAGGKLLLLAGLGGRLYSLQVLEGDRYRLMAEDNRVNVRLLSPPRGYIVDRYGEPLAVNTLNYQLNLVPDLAGDIEATLDALSRVIVVSPEDRKRVLRNIKRSRRKFLPVTIRQELAWEEVSRIEVNSPDLPGIAIEKELGRFYPQGDVTAHVVGYVGAVNEDEMLEDSDSALELPSYRIGKTGIEDKFEKALRGKVGTKELVVNNLGREIEEVYDRRVEPEPGHDIVMTLDVGLQRVIMDRLADQHAAAVAVMEVNTGEVLALVSTPGYDANLFPNGIGHADWERIRDDPYRPQTNKAVTGQYAPGSTFKVVVMLAALEAGIGSGLTVNCKGFIEF
;
A
#
# COMPACT_ATOMS: atom_id res chain seq x y z
N MET A 1 -24.97 -73.80 -53.16
CA MET A 1 -25.32 -72.38 -53.49
C MET A 1 -25.54 -71.49 -52.26
N ALA A 2 -25.96 -72.01 -51.10
CA ALA A 2 -26.20 -71.18 -49.89
C ALA A 2 -24.94 -70.61 -49.20
N GLU A 3 -23.77 -71.25 -49.39
CA GLU A 3 -22.53 -70.85 -48.71
C GLU A 3 -21.84 -69.62 -49.37
N LYS A 4 -21.86 -69.54 -50.71
CA LYS A 4 -21.38 -68.35 -51.46
C LYS A 4 -22.24 -67.10 -51.20
N SER A 5 -23.53 -67.27 -50.93
CA SER A 5 -24.45 -66.15 -50.63
C SER A 5 -24.20 -65.57 -49.21
N ARG A 6 -23.96 -66.43 -48.21
CA ARG A 6 -23.58 -65.99 -46.85
C ARG A 6 -22.22 -65.30 -46.80
N ALA A 7 -21.23 -65.80 -47.55
CA ALA A 7 -19.93 -65.15 -47.68
C ALA A 7 -20.05 -63.73 -48.25
N ASN A 8 -20.75 -63.54 -49.37
CA ASN A 8 -20.93 -62.23 -50.01
C ASN A 8 -21.69 -61.20 -49.15
N VAL A 9 -22.66 -61.63 -48.34
CA VAL A 9 -23.37 -60.74 -47.39
C VAL A 9 -22.45 -60.33 -46.23
N PHE A 10 -21.60 -61.23 -45.75
CA PHE A 10 -20.60 -60.92 -44.73
C PHE A 10 -19.54 -59.94 -45.24
N THR A 11 -19.02 -60.13 -46.46
CA THR A 11 -18.04 -59.22 -47.09
C THR A 11 -18.63 -57.83 -47.34
N ARG A 12 -19.91 -57.74 -47.73
CA ARG A 12 -20.58 -56.46 -47.97
C ARG A 12 -20.89 -55.67 -46.70
N ARG A 13 -21.26 -56.36 -45.60
CA ARG A 13 -21.43 -55.73 -44.28
C ARG A 13 -20.10 -55.28 -43.69
N ALA A 14 -19.06 -56.10 -43.84
CA ALA A 14 -17.70 -55.72 -43.45
C ALA A 14 -17.19 -54.51 -44.25
N ALA A 15 -17.44 -54.44 -45.56
CA ALA A 15 -17.09 -53.30 -46.40
C ALA A 15 -17.85 -52.02 -46.03
N LEU A 16 -19.16 -52.12 -45.73
CA LEU A 16 -19.96 -50.98 -45.26
C LEU A 16 -19.48 -50.46 -43.90
N LEU A 17 -19.17 -51.35 -42.96
CA LEU A 17 -18.62 -50.97 -41.66
C LEU A 17 -17.20 -50.39 -41.79
N ALA A 18 -16.36 -50.95 -42.66
CA ALA A 18 -15.03 -50.43 -42.95
C ALA A 18 -15.09 -49.04 -43.59
N GLY A 19 -15.98 -48.84 -44.58
CA GLY A 19 -16.23 -47.55 -45.21
C GLY A 19 -16.77 -46.52 -44.22
N GLY A 20 -17.70 -46.92 -43.35
CA GLY A 20 -18.22 -46.07 -42.27
C GLY A 20 -17.12 -45.66 -41.27
N LYS A 21 -16.26 -46.60 -40.86
CA LYS A 21 -15.10 -46.31 -39.99
C LYS A 21 -14.09 -45.39 -40.66
N LEU A 22 -13.80 -45.58 -41.96
CA LEU A 22 -12.91 -44.72 -42.73
C LEU A 22 -13.44 -43.29 -42.86
N LEU A 23 -14.75 -43.14 -43.12
CA LEU A 23 -15.40 -41.82 -43.14
C LEU A 23 -15.33 -41.13 -41.77
N LEU A 24 -15.55 -41.88 -40.68
CA LEU A 24 -15.42 -41.35 -39.32
C LEU A 24 -13.97 -40.92 -39.01
N LEU A 25 -13.00 -41.75 -39.36
CA LEU A 25 -11.57 -41.44 -39.22
C LEU A 25 -11.16 -40.24 -40.07
N ALA A 26 -11.65 -40.13 -41.30
CA ALA A 26 -11.41 -38.98 -42.15
C ALA A 26 -12.06 -37.70 -41.58
N GLY A 27 -13.27 -37.81 -41.02
CA GLY A 27 -13.93 -36.71 -40.32
C GLY A 27 -13.16 -36.25 -39.07
N LEU A 28 -12.69 -37.20 -38.25
CA LEU A 28 -11.84 -36.92 -37.08
C LEU A 28 -10.49 -36.31 -37.49
N GLY A 29 -9.87 -36.84 -38.56
CA GLY A 29 -8.62 -36.32 -39.10
C GLY A 29 -8.77 -34.90 -39.65
N GLY A 30 -9.86 -34.63 -40.37
CA GLY A 30 -10.21 -33.28 -40.83
C GLY A 30 -10.46 -32.32 -39.66
N ARG A 31 -11.15 -32.78 -38.60
CA ARG A 31 -11.33 -31.98 -37.38
C ARG A 31 -10.01 -31.72 -36.66
N LEU A 32 -9.13 -32.71 -36.57
CA LEU A 32 -7.80 -32.56 -35.99
C LEU A 32 -6.96 -31.56 -36.78
N TYR A 33 -6.96 -31.64 -38.10
CA TYR A 33 -6.28 -30.69 -38.99
C TYR A 33 -6.84 -29.26 -38.82
N SER A 34 -8.16 -29.12 -38.72
CA SER A 34 -8.80 -27.83 -38.43
C SER A 34 -8.33 -27.26 -37.09
N LEU A 35 -8.27 -28.07 -36.04
CA LEU A 35 -7.87 -27.62 -34.71
C LEU A 35 -6.36 -27.30 -34.61
N GLN A 36 -5.51 -28.13 -35.23
CA GLN A 36 -4.06 -28.03 -35.11
C GLN A 36 -3.40 -27.09 -36.12
N VAL A 37 -3.94 -26.99 -37.34
CA VAL A 37 -3.31 -26.22 -38.44
C VAL A 37 -4.08 -24.93 -38.71
N LEU A 38 -5.41 -25.00 -38.92
CA LEU A 38 -6.19 -23.78 -39.23
C LEU A 38 -6.37 -22.90 -37.99
N GLU A 39 -6.65 -23.51 -36.85
CA GLU A 39 -6.88 -22.80 -35.58
C GLU A 39 -5.69 -22.93 -34.60
N GLY A 40 -4.60 -23.55 -35.04
CA GLY A 40 -3.43 -23.84 -34.20
C GLY A 40 -2.81 -22.59 -33.60
N ASP A 41 -2.59 -21.55 -34.43
CA ASP A 41 -2.04 -20.29 -33.95
C ASP A 41 -2.97 -19.60 -32.94
N ARG A 42 -4.29 -19.68 -33.14
CA ARG A 42 -5.29 -19.13 -32.21
C ARG A 42 -5.26 -19.85 -30.87
N TYR A 43 -5.21 -21.18 -30.87
CA TYR A 43 -5.14 -21.97 -29.64
C TYR A 43 -3.78 -21.88 -28.96
N ARG A 44 -2.69 -21.69 -29.72
CA ARG A 44 -1.37 -21.41 -29.16
C ARG A 44 -1.35 -20.06 -28.46
N LEU A 45 -1.89 -19.01 -29.09
CA LEU A 45 -2.03 -17.68 -28.45
C LEU A 45 -2.93 -17.75 -27.20
N MET A 46 -4.07 -18.44 -27.26
CA MET A 46 -4.92 -18.65 -26.07
C MET A 46 -4.22 -19.46 -24.97
N ALA A 47 -3.34 -20.39 -25.33
CA ALA A 47 -2.55 -21.15 -24.36
C ALA A 47 -1.40 -20.31 -23.77
N GLU A 48 -0.80 -19.42 -24.57
CA GLU A 48 0.20 -18.46 -24.12
C GLU A 48 -0.43 -17.42 -23.18
N ASP A 49 -1.58 -16.87 -23.54
CA ASP A 49 -2.31 -15.86 -22.74
C ASP A 49 -2.77 -16.42 -21.38
N ASN A 50 -3.15 -17.71 -21.34
CA ASN A 50 -3.46 -18.40 -20.08
C ASN A 50 -2.23 -18.76 -19.24
N ARG A 51 -1.02 -18.69 -19.82
CA ARG A 51 0.24 -19.03 -19.16
C ARG A 51 0.99 -17.79 -18.68
N VAL A 52 0.71 -16.61 -19.24
CA VAL A 52 1.35 -15.35 -18.86
C VAL A 52 0.50 -14.61 -17.84
N ASN A 53 1.09 -14.30 -16.69
CA ASN A 53 0.47 -13.47 -15.66
C ASN A 53 1.28 -12.17 -15.52
N VAL A 54 0.62 -11.03 -15.70
CA VAL A 54 1.25 -9.72 -15.53
C VAL A 54 1.21 -9.36 -14.05
N ARG A 55 2.37 -9.08 -13.46
CA ARG A 55 2.49 -8.52 -12.12
C ARG A 55 2.88 -7.06 -12.21
N LEU A 56 2.22 -6.23 -11.41
CA LEU A 56 2.58 -4.84 -11.24
C LEU A 56 3.79 -4.73 -10.31
N LEU A 57 4.68 -3.80 -10.61
CA LEU A 57 5.84 -3.45 -9.79
C LEU A 57 5.59 -2.08 -9.15
N SER A 58 5.58 -2.04 -7.82
CA SER A 58 5.38 -0.80 -7.07
C SER A 58 6.53 0.19 -7.31
N PRO A 59 6.25 1.44 -7.69
CA PRO A 59 7.27 2.47 -7.79
C PRO A 59 7.76 2.94 -6.41
N PRO A 60 9.02 3.35 -6.29
CA PRO A 60 9.47 4.08 -5.12
C PRO A 60 8.79 5.45 -5.07
N ARG A 61 8.16 5.76 -3.94
CA ARG A 61 7.46 7.03 -3.71
C ARG A 61 8.47 8.19 -3.57
N GLY A 62 8.13 9.39 -4.04
CA GLY A 62 8.98 10.57 -3.87
C GLY A 62 9.27 10.90 -2.40
N TYR A 63 10.45 11.43 -2.11
CA TYR A 63 10.82 11.88 -0.76
C TYR A 63 10.15 13.21 -0.42
N ILE A 64 9.86 13.40 0.86
CA ILE A 64 9.44 14.72 1.39
C ILE A 64 10.56 15.20 2.30
N VAL A 65 11.09 16.38 1.99
CA VAL A 65 12.18 17.01 2.74
C VAL A 65 11.78 18.42 3.15
N ASP A 66 12.41 18.91 4.22
CA ASP A 66 12.25 20.28 4.69
C ASP A 66 13.04 21.28 3.82
N ARG A 67 12.99 22.56 4.18
CA ARG A 67 13.66 23.63 3.41
C ARG A 67 15.20 23.52 3.36
N TYR A 68 15.79 22.76 4.27
CA TYR A 68 17.23 22.51 4.38
C TYR A 68 17.62 21.13 3.85
N GLY A 69 16.65 20.34 3.37
CA GLY A 69 16.84 18.97 2.88
C GLY A 69 16.82 17.92 4.00
N GLU A 70 16.39 18.24 5.21
CA GLU A 70 16.19 17.26 6.28
C GLU A 70 15.01 16.35 5.91
N PRO A 71 15.16 15.01 5.99
CA PRO A 71 14.12 14.08 5.58
C PRO A 71 12.93 14.11 6.54
N LEU A 72 11.73 14.27 5.96
CA LEU A 72 10.45 14.25 6.66
C LEU A 72 9.65 12.98 6.37
N ALA A 73 9.72 12.49 5.13
CA ALA A 73 9.20 11.19 4.73
C ALA A 73 10.13 10.53 3.72
N VAL A 74 10.57 9.31 4.03
CA VAL A 74 11.53 8.53 3.23
C VAL A 74 11.02 7.12 3.01
N ASN A 75 11.62 6.42 2.06
CA ASN A 75 11.36 5.00 1.85
C ASN A 75 12.47 4.20 2.53
N THR A 76 12.08 3.22 3.32
CA THR A 76 13.01 2.30 3.99
C THR A 76 12.69 0.87 3.57
N LEU A 77 13.69 -0.01 3.68
CA LEU A 77 13.47 -1.44 3.43
C LEU A 77 12.67 -2.02 4.59
N ASN A 78 11.46 -2.44 4.31
CA ASN A 78 10.63 -3.23 5.18
C ASN A 78 10.87 -4.71 4.88
N TYR A 79 11.40 -5.42 5.87
CA TYR A 79 11.59 -6.86 5.81
C TYR A 79 10.35 -7.57 6.37
N GLN A 80 9.65 -8.31 5.51
CA GLN A 80 8.45 -9.04 5.87
C GLN A 80 8.75 -10.52 6.02
N LEU A 81 8.29 -11.10 7.12
CA LEU A 81 8.40 -12.53 7.37
C LEU A 81 7.16 -13.24 6.81
N ASN A 82 7.36 -14.06 5.79
CA ASN A 82 6.30 -14.81 5.15
C ASN A 82 6.48 -16.31 5.33
N LEU A 83 5.36 -17.02 5.43
CA LEU A 83 5.31 -18.48 5.42
C LEU A 83 4.57 -18.94 4.16
N VAL A 84 5.20 -19.81 3.38
CA VAL A 84 4.59 -20.49 2.23
C VAL A 84 4.20 -21.91 2.65
N PRO A 85 2.90 -22.18 2.89
CA PRO A 85 2.44 -23.46 3.43
C PRO A 85 2.86 -24.69 2.63
N ASP A 86 2.94 -24.56 1.30
CA ASP A 86 3.32 -25.65 0.40
C ASP A 86 4.78 -26.09 0.57
N LEU A 87 5.67 -25.16 0.93
CA LEU A 87 7.09 -25.41 1.13
C LEU A 87 7.41 -25.84 2.57
N ALA A 88 6.58 -25.44 3.54
CA ALA A 88 6.80 -25.72 4.95
C ALA A 88 6.51 -27.16 5.36
N GLY A 89 5.62 -27.85 4.64
CA GLY A 89 5.19 -29.20 5.03
C GLY A 89 4.38 -29.17 6.34
N ASP A 90 5.04 -29.44 7.47
CA ASP A 90 4.44 -29.31 8.80
C ASP A 90 4.56 -27.87 9.31
N ILE A 91 3.44 -27.16 9.21
CA ILE A 91 3.31 -25.75 9.55
C ILE A 91 3.50 -25.50 11.05
N GLU A 92 2.99 -26.39 11.91
CA GLU A 92 3.10 -26.20 13.35
C GLU A 92 4.54 -26.43 13.80
N ALA A 93 5.20 -27.48 13.29
CA ALA A 93 6.61 -27.73 13.55
C ALA A 93 7.52 -26.59 13.06
N THR A 94 7.23 -26.03 11.87
CA THR A 94 7.98 -24.89 11.31
C THR A 94 7.82 -23.64 12.17
N LEU A 95 6.60 -23.34 12.63
CA LEU A 95 6.35 -22.20 13.53
C LEU A 95 7.02 -22.39 14.91
N ASP A 96 7.10 -23.63 15.40
CA ASP A 96 7.79 -23.95 16.64
C ASP A 96 9.31 -23.80 16.50
N ALA A 97 9.88 -24.21 15.35
CA ALA A 97 11.28 -23.97 15.03
C ALA A 97 11.58 -22.48 14.91
N LEU A 98 10.74 -21.73 14.21
CA LEU A 98 10.85 -20.27 14.08
C LEU A 98 10.80 -19.57 15.44
N SER A 99 9.96 -20.04 16.36
CA SER A 99 9.82 -19.49 17.72
C SER A 99 11.07 -19.67 18.58
N ARG A 100 11.98 -20.58 18.21
CA ARG A 100 13.31 -20.71 18.85
C ARG A 100 14.30 -19.67 18.34
N VAL A 101 14.09 -19.19 17.12
CA VAL A 101 14.92 -18.16 16.50
C VAL A 101 14.40 -16.79 16.92
N ILE A 102 13.16 -16.44 16.64
CA ILE A 102 12.61 -15.12 16.96
C ILE A 102 11.42 -15.21 17.91
N VAL A 103 11.13 -14.12 18.62
CA VAL A 103 9.92 -14.02 19.43
C VAL A 103 8.73 -13.87 18.48
N VAL A 104 7.89 -14.89 18.43
CA VAL A 104 6.61 -14.85 17.71
C VAL A 104 5.50 -14.76 18.75
N SER A 105 4.66 -13.73 18.66
CA SER A 105 3.58 -13.59 19.63
C SER A 105 2.55 -14.72 19.46
N PRO A 106 1.89 -15.17 20.55
CA PRO A 106 0.82 -16.16 20.45
C PRO A 106 -0.35 -15.71 19.56
N GLU A 107 -0.56 -14.39 19.46
CA GLU A 107 -1.58 -13.79 18.61
C GLU A 107 -1.23 -13.90 17.14
N ASP A 108 0.02 -13.59 16.77
CA ASP A 108 0.52 -13.75 15.39
C ASP A 108 0.41 -15.20 14.95
N ARG A 109 0.80 -16.15 15.80
CA ARG A 109 0.68 -17.59 15.52
C ARG A 109 -0.78 -17.99 15.23
N LYS A 110 -1.72 -17.53 16.06
CA LYS A 110 -3.17 -17.79 15.87
C LYS A 110 -3.69 -17.14 14.59
N ARG A 111 -3.25 -15.91 14.27
CA ARG A 111 -3.62 -15.19 13.03
C ARG A 111 -3.15 -15.94 11.79
N VAL A 112 -1.88 -16.35 11.77
CA VAL A 112 -1.28 -17.10 10.65
C VAL A 112 -2.00 -18.41 10.40
N LEU A 113 -2.21 -19.23 11.44
CA LEU A 113 -2.93 -20.50 11.32
C LEU A 113 -4.37 -20.32 10.82
N ARG A 114 -5.04 -19.24 11.26
CA ARG A 114 -6.39 -18.89 10.78
C ARG A 114 -6.37 -18.51 9.29
N ASN A 115 -5.41 -17.69 8.87
CA ASN A 115 -5.29 -17.23 7.48
C ASN A 115 -4.97 -18.40 6.53
N ILE A 116 -4.09 -19.31 6.95
CA ILE A 116 -3.76 -20.53 6.20
C ILE A 116 -4.98 -21.41 6.03
N LYS A 117 -5.77 -21.64 7.10
CA LYS A 117 -7.01 -22.45 7.03
C LYS A 117 -8.07 -21.83 6.10
N ARG A 118 -8.10 -20.50 5.99
CA ARG A 118 -9.03 -19.78 5.09
C ARG A 118 -8.54 -19.79 3.63
N SER A 119 -7.23 -19.81 3.40
CA SER A 119 -6.67 -19.86 2.06
C SER A 119 -6.88 -21.24 1.43
N ARG A 120 -7.57 -21.28 0.28
CA ARG A 120 -7.71 -22.50 -0.53
C ARG A 120 -6.43 -22.86 -1.28
N ARG A 121 -5.48 -21.93 -1.38
CA ARG A 121 -4.24 -22.04 -2.17
C ARG A 121 -3.03 -22.08 -1.23
N LYS A 122 -2.40 -23.25 -1.11
CA LYS A 122 -1.26 -23.48 -0.20
C LYS A 122 0.06 -22.84 -0.65
N PHE A 123 0.16 -22.40 -1.90
CA PHE A 123 1.36 -21.79 -2.46
C PHE A 123 1.42 -20.26 -2.27
N LEU A 124 0.35 -19.64 -1.78
CA LEU A 124 0.36 -18.21 -1.49
C LEU A 124 1.07 -17.95 -0.16
N PRO A 125 2.01 -17.00 -0.11
CA PRO A 125 2.65 -16.61 1.14
C PRO A 125 1.63 -16.01 2.09
N VAL A 126 1.80 -16.30 3.38
CA VAL A 126 1.04 -15.70 4.48
C VAL A 126 2.02 -14.92 5.35
N THR A 127 1.83 -13.62 5.45
CA THR A 127 2.65 -12.74 6.29
C THR A 127 2.44 -13.07 7.76
N ILE A 128 3.55 -13.42 8.42
CA ILE A 128 3.62 -13.66 9.86
C ILE A 128 3.77 -12.32 10.57
N ARG A 129 4.78 -11.54 10.18
CA ARG A 129 5.15 -10.27 10.80
C ARG A 129 5.79 -9.33 9.78
N GLN A 130 5.56 -8.04 9.94
CA GLN A 130 6.18 -6.97 9.16
C GLN A 130 7.21 -6.23 10.02
N GLU A 131 8.08 -5.43 9.40
CA GLU A 131 9.08 -4.61 10.10
C GLU A 131 10.09 -5.43 10.92
N LEU A 132 10.64 -6.51 10.34
CA LEU A 132 11.71 -7.25 11.00
C LEU A 132 12.95 -6.36 11.18
N ALA A 133 13.52 -6.39 12.38
CA ALA A 133 14.83 -5.79 12.61
C ALA A 133 15.92 -6.55 11.85
N TRP A 134 17.00 -5.87 11.47
CA TRP A 134 18.09 -6.49 10.71
C TRP A 134 18.73 -7.67 11.44
N GLU A 135 18.80 -7.61 12.76
CA GLU A 135 19.28 -8.69 13.62
C GLU A 135 18.38 -9.93 13.51
N GLU A 136 17.06 -9.74 13.42
CA GLU A 136 16.10 -10.82 13.28
C GLU A 136 16.17 -11.44 11.88
N VAL A 137 16.27 -10.61 10.83
CA VAL A 137 16.50 -11.06 9.45
C VAL A 137 17.74 -11.93 9.40
N SER A 138 18.85 -11.45 9.95
CA SER A 138 20.13 -12.17 9.97
C SER A 138 20.00 -13.52 10.68
N ARG A 139 19.30 -13.57 11.81
CA ARG A 139 19.09 -14.83 12.55
C ARG A 139 18.21 -15.81 11.80
N ILE A 140 17.17 -15.34 11.11
CA ILE A 140 16.28 -16.21 10.33
C ILE A 140 17.02 -16.76 9.11
N GLU A 141 17.74 -15.91 8.36
CA GLU A 141 18.48 -16.32 7.16
C GLU A 141 19.56 -17.37 7.45
N VAL A 142 20.30 -17.22 8.55
CA VAL A 142 21.32 -18.21 8.97
C VAL A 142 20.68 -19.57 9.30
N ASN A 143 19.44 -19.57 9.84
CA ASN A 143 18.70 -20.79 10.16
C ASN A 143 17.73 -21.21 9.03
N SER A 144 17.81 -20.59 7.85
CA SER A 144 16.91 -20.88 6.71
C SER A 144 16.82 -22.37 6.36
N PRO A 145 17.91 -23.17 6.40
CA PRO A 145 17.83 -24.62 6.13
C PRO A 145 16.90 -25.39 7.09
N ASP A 146 16.75 -24.92 8.34
CA ASP A 146 15.91 -25.53 9.36
C ASP A 146 14.49 -24.92 9.41
N LEU A 147 14.21 -23.95 8.54
CA LEU A 147 12.95 -23.19 8.49
C LEU A 147 12.29 -23.35 7.11
N PRO A 148 11.85 -24.57 6.74
CA PRO A 148 11.26 -24.81 5.42
C PRO A 148 10.03 -23.93 5.21
N GLY A 149 9.93 -23.31 4.02
CA GLY A 149 8.82 -22.44 3.65
C GLY A 149 8.75 -21.10 4.36
N ILE A 150 9.72 -20.76 5.22
CA ILE A 150 9.90 -19.38 5.68
C ILE A 150 10.69 -18.60 4.62
N ALA A 151 10.15 -17.46 4.22
CA ALA A 151 10.77 -16.55 3.27
C ALA A 151 10.75 -15.13 3.84
N ILE A 152 11.84 -14.39 3.61
CA ILE A 152 11.89 -12.97 3.89
C ILE A 152 11.72 -12.22 2.59
N GLU A 153 10.64 -11.45 2.50
CA GLU A 153 10.40 -10.54 1.39
C GLU A 153 10.88 -9.14 1.77
N LYS A 154 11.49 -8.47 0.79
CA LYS A 154 12.00 -7.10 0.94
C LYS A 154 11.11 -6.20 0.13
N GLU A 155 10.50 -5.23 0.79
CA GLU A 155 9.63 -4.25 0.15
C GLU A 155 10.00 -2.85 0.63
N LEU A 156 9.73 -1.83 -0.19
CA LEU A 156 9.89 -0.45 0.25
C LEU A 156 8.67 -0.04 1.06
N GLY A 157 8.88 0.28 2.34
CA GLY A 157 7.90 0.89 3.23
C GLY A 157 8.12 2.38 3.38
N ARG A 158 7.05 3.12 3.69
CA ARG A 158 7.14 4.54 4.02
C ARG A 158 7.53 4.72 5.48
N PHE A 159 8.49 5.61 5.74
CA PHE A 159 9.00 5.91 7.09
C PHE A 159 9.08 7.42 7.30
N TYR A 160 8.72 7.86 8.51
CA TYR A 160 8.65 9.25 8.93
C TYR A 160 9.69 9.49 10.04
N PRO A 161 10.91 9.97 9.71
CA PRO A 161 12.00 10.11 10.69
C PRO A 161 11.67 11.03 11.87
N GLN A 162 10.77 11.99 11.64
CA GLN A 162 10.37 12.99 12.63
C GLN A 162 9.15 12.57 13.45
N GLY A 163 8.56 11.40 13.18
CA GLY A 163 7.45 10.83 13.94
C GLY A 163 6.27 11.80 14.11
N ASP A 164 5.96 12.12 15.36
CA ASP A 164 4.85 12.99 15.75
C ASP A 164 5.08 14.48 15.48
N VAL A 165 6.34 14.92 15.38
CA VAL A 165 6.73 16.33 15.19
C VAL A 165 6.14 16.92 13.91
N THR A 166 6.05 16.11 12.84
CA THR A 166 5.57 16.56 11.53
C THR A 166 4.32 15.83 11.07
N ALA A 167 3.71 14.99 11.91
CA ALA A 167 2.61 14.10 11.52
C ALA A 167 1.41 14.84 10.91
N HIS A 168 0.98 15.99 11.46
CA HIS A 168 -0.17 16.73 10.91
C HIS A 168 0.12 17.48 9.62
N VAL A 169 1.38 17.79 9.36
CA VAL A 169 1.83 18.57 8.21
C VAL A 169 2.14 17.65 7.05
N VAL A 170 3.03 16.69 7.28
CA VAL A 170 3.43 15.68 6.30
C VAL A 170 2.27 14.71 6.05
N GLY A 171 1.57 14.30 7.11
CA GLY A 171 0.57 13.26 7.06
C GLY A 171 1.19 11.86 7.10
N TYR A 172 0.39 10.88 6.71
CA TYR A 172 0.80 9.49 6.61
C TYR A 172 0.17 8.80 5.40
N VAL A 173 0.76 7.69 4.99
CA VAL A 173 0.18 6.76 4.01
C VAL A 173 -0.54 5.60 4.69
N GLY A 174 -1.53 5.02 4.02
CA GLY A 174 -2.27 3.87 4.50
C GLY A 174 -2.72 2.95 3.35
N ALA A 175 -3.29 1.81 3.71
CA ALA A 175 -3.88 0.90 2.73
C ALA A 175 -5.00 1.59 1.92
N VAL A 176 -5.11 1.25 0.64
CA VAL A 176 -6.13 1.79 -0.25
C VAL A 176 -7.51 1.25 0.16
N ASN A 177 -8.49 2.14 0.21
CA ASN A 177 -9.89 1.80 0.48
C ASN A 177 -10.65 1.58 -0.83
N GLU A 178 -11.78 0.86 -0.79
CA GLU A 178 -12.61 0.57 -1.98
C GLU A 178 -13.09 1.87 -2.67
N ASP A 179 -13.47 2.89 -1.92
CA ASP A 179 -13.89 4.19 -2.47
C ASP A 179 -12.77 4.86 -3.27
N GLU A 180 -11.53 4.80 -2.77
CA GLU A 180 -10.36 5.40 -3.43
C GLU A 180 -10.02 4.67 -4.74
N MET A 181 -10.23 3.35 -4.79
CA MET A 181 -10.08 2.55 -6.03
C MET A 181 -11.16 2.88 -7.07
N LEU A 182 -12.34 3.33 -6.64
CA LEU A 182 -13.42 3.72 -7.55
C LEU A 182 -13.24 5.14 -8.09
N GLU A 183 -12.63 6.04 -7.31
CA GLU A 183 -12.37 7.43 -7.70
C GLU A 183 -11.20 7.58 -8.67
N ASP A 184 -10.20 6.70 -8.58
CA ASP A 184 -9.02 6.73 -9.44
C ASP A 184 -8.80 5.36 -10.09
N SER A 185 -8.79 5.35 -11.43
CA SER A 185 -8.60 4.14 -12.24
C SER A 185 -7.12 3.74 -12.40
N ASP A 186 -6.23 4.24 -11.55
CA ASP A 186 -4.82 3.89 -11.59
C ASP A 186 -4.62 2.44 -11.13
N SER A 187 -4.05 1.62 -12.02
CA SER A 187 -3.69 0.23 -11.74
C SER A 187 -2.81 0.04 -10.49
N ALA A 188 -2.08 1.08 -10.08
CA ALA A 188 -1.30 1.06 -8.84
C ALA A 188 -2.15 0.80 -7.59
N LEU A 189 -3.41 1.21 -7.60
CA LEU A 189 -4.31 1.09 -6.45
C LEU A 189 -4.81 -0.35 -6.25
N GLU A 190 -4.66 -1.21 -7.25
CA GLU A 190 -5.02 -2.63 -7.16
C GLU A 190 -3.97 -3.46 -6.41
N LEU A 191 -2.77 -2.93 -6.21
CA LEU A 191 -1.68 -3.60 -5.52
C LEU A 191 -1.96 -3.68 -4.01
N PRO A 192 -2.00 -4.89 -3.40
CA PRO A 192 -2.28 -5.03 -1.97
C PRO A 192 -1.25 -4.36 -1.05
N SER A 193 0.00 -4.26 -1.52
CA SER A 193 1.08 -3.61 -0.78
C SER A 193 1.19 -2.11 -1.04
N TYR A 194 0.43 -1.59 -2.00
CA TYR A 194 0.42 -0.17 -2.30
C TYR A 194 -0.17 0.64 -1.15
N ARG A 195 0.38 1.83 -0.96
CA ARG A 195 0.00 2.75 0.11
C ARG A 195 -0.25 4.13 -0.49
N ILE A 196 -1.43 4.67 -0.20
CA ILE A 196 -1.90 5.98 -0.65
C ILE A 196 -1.79 6.97 0.51
N GLY A 197 -1.42 8.22 0.24
CA GLY A 197 -1.45 9.31 1.19
C GLY A 197 -2.87 9.54 1.71
N LYS A 198 -3.03 9.58 3.04
CA LYS A 198 -4.34 9.74 3.69
C LYS A 198 -4.58 11.14 4.23
N THR A 199 -3.50 11.84 4.59
CA THR A 199 -3.57 13.17 5.21
C THR A 199 -2.38 14.03 4.79
N GLY A 200 -2.44 15.33 5.10
CA GLY A 200 -1.30 16.24 4.97
C GLY A 200 -0.78 16.41 3.54
N ILE A 201 0.53 16.61 3.42
CA ILE A 201 1.23 16.68 2.13
C ILE A 201 1.18 15.36 1.37
N GLU A 202 1.21 14.22 2.07
CA GLU A 202 1.12 12.89 1.45
C GLU A 202 -0.14 12.76 0.60
N ASP A 203 -1.31 13.14 1.13
CA ASP A 203 -2.57 13.16 0.37
C ASP A 203 -2.59 14.27 -0.67
N LYS A 204 -2.23 15.51 -0.27
CA LYS A 204 -2.37 16.67 -1.15
C LYS A 204 -1.54 16.55 -2.44
N PHE A 205 -0.38 15.92 -2.36
CA PHE A 205 0.54 15.71 -3.48
C PHE A 205 0.69 14.24 -3.88
N GLU A 206 -0.29 13.40 -3.54
CA GLU A 206 -0.31 11.96 -3.83
C GLU A 206 0.10 11.65 -5.28
N LYS A 207 -0.52 12.34 -6.25
CA LYS A 207 -0.27 12.12 -7.69
C LYS A 207 1.18 12.42 -8.11
N ALA A 208 1.84 13.38 -7.46
CA ALA A 208 3.23 13.70 -7.74
C ALA A 208 4.17 12.69 -7.05
N LEU A 209 3.85 12.32 -5.81
CA LEU A 209 4.65 11.44 -4.97
C LEU A 209 4.61 9.97 -5.42
N ARG A 210 3.51 9.51 -6.00
CA ARG A 210 3.28 8.08 -6.19
C ARG A 210 4.09 7.39 -7.29
N GLY A 211 4.64 8.15 -8.25
CA GLY A 211 5.34 7.56 -9.39
C GLY A 211 4.41 6.78 -10.33
N LYS A 212 4.98 5.96 -11.20
CA LYS A 212 4.22 5.09 -12.13
C LYS A 212 4.60 3.64 -11.96
N VAL A 213 3.61 2.76 -11.93
CA VAL A 213 3.83 1.31 -11.82
C VAL A 213 4.58 0.75 -13.03
N GLY A 214 5.51 -0.14 -12.72
CA GLY A 214 6.12 -1.00 -13.71
C GLY A 214 5.31 -2.28 -13.87
N THR A 215 5.70 -3.12 -14.82
CA THR A 215 5.10 -4.44 -15.05
C THR A 215 6.19 -5.48 -15.26
N LYS A 216 5.96 -6.69 -14.78
CA LYS A 216 6.74 -7.88 -15.15
C LYS A 216 5.79 -9.00 -15.56
N GLU A 217 6.11 -9.66 -16.66
CA GLU A 217 5.37 -10.83 -17.14
C GLU A 217 5.99 -12.10 -16.57
N LEU A 218 5.16 -12.93 -15.94
CA LEU A 218 5.58 -14.20 -15.33
C LEU A 218 4.83 -15.35 -15.96
N VAL A 219 5.56 -16.38 -16.34
CA VAL A 219 5.01 -17.64 -16.83
C VAL A 219 4.56 -18.46 -15.63
N VAL A 220 3.26 -18.70 -15.51
CA VAL A 220 2.67 -19.49 -14.44
C VAL A 220 2.28 -20.89 -14.91
N ASN A 221 2.31 -21.86 -14.00
CA ASN A 221 1.74 -23.18 -14.25
C ASN A 221 0.21 -23.21 -14.02
N ASN A 222 -0.41 -24.35 -14.30
CA ASN A 222 -1.85 -24.59 -14.07
C ASN A 222 -2.32 -24.44 -12.61
N LEU A 223 -1.40 -24.42 -11.64
CA LEU A 223 -1.67 -24.16 -10.23
C LEU A 223 -1.46 -22.68 -9.87
N GLY A 224 -1.00 -21.84 -10.80
CA GLY A 224 -0.69 -20.42 -10.58
C GLY A 224 0.68 -20.16 -9.97
N ARG A 225 1.60 -21.14 -9.98
CA ARG A 225 2.99 -20.97 -9.52
C ARG A 225 3.83 -20.33 -10.60
N GLU A 226 4.65 -19.38 -10.20
CA GLU A 226 5.60 -18.67 -11.05
C GLU A 226 6.76 -19.62 -11.41
N ILE A 227 7.00 -19.81 -12.71
CA ILE A 227 8.04 -20.70 -13.25
C ILE A 227 9.22 -19.87 -13.73
N GLU A 228 8.94 -18.80 -14.47
CA GLU A 228 9.94 -18.03 -15.19
C GLU A 228 9.46 -16.59 -15.44
N GLU A 229 10.37 -15.61 -15.34
CA GLU A 229 10.13 -14.22 -15.72
C GLU A 229 10.45 -14.03 -17.20
N VAL A 230 9.54 -13.38 -17.93
CA VAL A 230 9.74 -13.00 -19.33
C VAL A 230 10.42 -11.63 -19.36
N TYR A 231 11.75 -11.62 -19.24
CA TYR A 231 12.54 -10.40 -19.10
C TYR A 231 12.33 -9.38 -20.24
N ASP A 232 12.08 -9.83 -21.47
CA ASP A 232 11.94 -8.96 -22.66
C ASP A 232 10.71 -8.03 -22.62
N ARG A 233 9.75 -8.29 -21.72
CA ARG A 233 8.49 -7.51 -21.60
C ARG A 233 8.36 -6.79 -20.26
N ARG A 234 9.47 -6.68 -19.53
CA ARG A 234 9.52 -5.96 -18.27
C ARG A 234 9.56 -4.45 -18.51
N VAL A 235 8.70 -3.73 -17.79
CA VAL A 235 8.70 -2.27 -17.71
C VAL A 235 9.09 -1.91 -16.28
N GLU A 236 10.22 -1.22 -16.11
CA GLU A 236 10.62 -0.74 -14.79
C GLU A 236 9.67 0.38 -14.31
N PRO A 237 9.37 0.44 -13.00
CA PRO A 237 8.58 1.52 -12.45
C PRO A 237 9.31 2.86 -12.50
N GLU A 238 8.56 3.94 -12.66
CA GLU A 238 9.10 5.31 -12.58
C GLU A 238 8.96 5.84 -11.14
N PRO A 239 10.03 6.37 -10.52
CA PRO A 239 9.97 6.96 -9.19
C PRO A 239 9.02 8.17 -9.16
N GLY A 240 8.41 8.41 -8.00
CA GLY A 240 7.69 9.65 -7.74
C GLY A 240 8.59 10.87 -7.65
N HIS A 241 7.99 12.05 -7.73
CA HIS A 241 8.70 13.32 -7.59
C HIS A 241 8.92 13.67 -6.12
N ASP A 242 10.14 14.11 -5.79
CA ASP A 242 10.47 14.62 -4.47
C ASP A 242 9.82 15.99 -4.22
N ILE A 243 9.43 16.25 -2.98
CA ILE A 243 8.83 17.49 -2.53
C ILE A 243 9.73 18.17 -1.49
N VAL A 244 10.08 19.41 -1.77
CA VAL A 244 10.76 20.29 -0.84
C VAL A 244 9.72 21.20 -0.18
N MET A 245 9.62 21.14 1.14
CA MET A 245 8.70 21.96 1.92
C MET A 245 9.36 23.28 2.35
N THR A 246 8.55 24.29 2.66
CA THR A 246 9.01 25.54 3.30
C THR A 246 9.28 25.38 4.80
N LEU A 247 8.87 24.24 5.35
CA LEU A 247 9.00 23.91 6.76
C LEU A 247 10.46 23.91 7.20
N ASP A 248 10.70 24.43 8.40
CA ASP A 248 11.94 24.26 9.16
C ASP A 248 11.65 23.28 10.31
N VAL A 249 12.16 22.06 10.19
CA VAL A 249 11.89 21.02 11.18
C VAL A 249 12.59 21.29 12.52
N GLY A 250 13.71 22.02 12.50
CA GLY A 250 14.38 22.48 13.72
C GLY A 250 13.49 23.44 14.51
N LEU A 251 12.89 24.42 13.83
CA LEU A 251 11.94 25.34 14.43
C LEU A 251 10.68 24.62 14.94
N GLN A 252 10.13 23.69 14.14
CA GLN A 252 8.98 22.86 14.50
C GLN A 252 9.23 22.11 15.82
N ARG A 253 10.40 21.46 15.95
CA ARG A 253 10.80 20.71 17.15
C ARG A 253 10.91 21.61 18.38
N VAL A 254 11.56 22.77 18.24
CA VAL A 254 11.68 23.75 19.35
C VAL A 254 10.32 24.22 19.83
N ILE A 255 9.38 24.49 18.91
CA ILE A 255 8.01 24.88 19.28
C ILE A 255 7.30 23.74 20.01
N MET A 256 7.43 22.51 19.52
CA MET A 256 6.79 21.34 20.14
C MET A 256 7.31 21.09 21.55
N ASP A 257 8.63 21.19 21.77
CA ASP A 257 9.25 21.08 23.10
C ASP A 257 8.72 22.16 24.06
N ARG A 258 8.48 23.38 23.57
CA ARG A 258 7.91 24.48 24.37
C ARG A 258 6.44 24.27 24.72
N LEU A 259 5.74 23.44 23.97
CA LEU A 259 4.33 23.11 24.17
C LEU A 259 4.12 21.76 24.88
N ALA A 260 5.19 21.07 25.28
CA ALA A 260 5.11 19.74 25.89
C ALA A 260 4.25 19.71 27.16
N ASP A 261 4.25 20.79 27.95
CA ASP A 261 3.45 20.93 29.17
C ASP A 261 1.97 21.30 28.89
N GLN A 262 1.61 21.57 27.63
CA GLN A 262 0.26 21.96 27.26
C GLN A 262 -0.54 20.73 26.83
N HIS A 263 -1.73 20.58 27.40
CA HIS A 263 -2.64 19.49 27.03
C HIS A 263 -3.10 19.55 25.58
N ALA A 264 -3.29 20.76 25.03
CA ALA A 264 -3.63 20.98 23.64
C ALA A 264 -3.23 22.40 23.21
N ALA A 265 -2.55 22.54 22.08
CA ALA A 265 -2.16 23.83 21.53
C ALA A 265 -1.92 23.75 20.02
N ALA A 266 -1.89 24.91 19.38
CA ALA A 266 -1.58 25.04 17.96
C ALA A 266 -0.73 26.29 17.73
N VAL A 267 0.24 26.21 16.83
CA VAL A 267 1.12 27.33 16.46
C VAL A 267 1.34 27.31 14.95
N ALA A 268 1.19 28.47 14.32
CA ALA A 268 1.59 28.70 12.93
C ALA A 268 2.63 29.81 12.92
N VAL A 269 3.78 29.56 12.29
CA VAL A 269 4.83 30.54 12.05
C VAL A 269 4.97 30.71 10.55
N MET A 270 4.84 31.94 10.08
CA MET A 270 4.97 32.29 8.67
C MET A 270 5.98 33.42 8.49
N GLU A 271 6.71 33.38 7.38
CA GLU A 271 7.44 34.54 6.91
C GLU A 271 6.45 35.53 6.27
N VAL A 272 6.43 36.77 6.76
CA VAL A 272 5.44 37.78 6.37
C VAL A 272 5.59 38.21 4.90
N ASN A 273 6.82 38.29 4.39
CA ASN A 273 7.09 38.84 3.06
C ASN A 273 6.82 37.85 1.92
N THR A 274 7.11 36.56 2.14
CA THR A 274 6.97 35.50 1.13
C THR A 274 5.69 34.69 1.31
N GLY A 275 5.12 34.68 2.51
CA GLY A 275 4.02 33.79 2.88
C GLY A 275 4.46 32.36 3.18
N GLU A 276 5.77 32.06 3.20
CA GLU A 276 6.28 30.72 3.53
C GLU A 276 5.89 30.33 4.96
N VAL A 277 5.23 29.17 5.11
CA VAL A 277 4.97 28.58 6.43
C VAL A 277 6.23 27.85 6.89
N LEU A 278 6.82 28.35 7.97
CA LEU A 278 8.07 27.84 8.55
C LEU A 278 7.83 26.75 9.60
N ALA A 279 6.73 26.86 10.34
CA ALA A 279 6.31 25.83 11.30
C ALA A 279 4.79 25.80 11.41
N LEU A 280 4.22 24.60 11.51
CA LEU A 280 2.80 24.39 11.70
C LEU A 280 2.61 23.24 12.69
N VAL A 281 2.47 23.58 13.97
CA VAL A 281 2.48 22.64 15.09
C VAL A 281 1.08 22.50 15.65
N SER A 282 0.71 21.26 15.98
CA SER A 282 -0.53 20.92 16.69
C SER A 282 -0.20 19.86 17.74
N THR A 283 -0.52 20.14 19.01
CA THR A 283 -0.31 19.20 20.13
C THR A 283 -1.66 18.87 20.80
N PRO A 284 -1.88 17.63 21.29
CA PRO A 284 -1.00 16.48 21.16
C PRO A 284 -0.95 15.97 19.71
N GLY A 285 0.17 15.34 19.36
CA GLY A 285 0.37 14.66 18.08
C GLY A 285 0.18 13.16 18.15
N TYR A 286 0.52 12.49 17.06
CA TYR A 286 0.53 11.04 16.95
C TYR A 286 1.70 10.61 16.06
N ASP A 287 2.24 9.42 16.28
CA ASP A 287 3.31 8.91 15.42
C ASP A 287 2.73 8.44 14.07
N ALA A 288 3.17 9.08 12.99
CA ALA A 288 2.78 8.75 11.63
C ALA A 288 3.23 7.34 11.20
N ASN A 289 4.27 6.78 11.83
CA ASN A 289 4.77 5.44 11.51
C ASN A 289 3.81 4.31 11.94
N LEU A 290 2.77 4.61 12.72
CA LEU A 290 1.77 3.62 13.13
C LEU A 290 0.80 3.21 12.00
N PHE A 291 0.76 3.96 10.90
CA PHE A 291 -0.27 3.82 9.87
C PHE A 291 0.14 3.05 8.60
N PRO A 292 1.38 3.16 8.07
CA PRO A 292 1.75 2.53 6.80
C PRO A 292 1.48 1.02 6.76
N ASN A 293 1.68 0.30 7.85
CA ASN A 293 1.45 -1.15 7.91
C ASN A 293 0.12 -1.55 8.58
N GLY A 294 -0.74 -0.57 8.84
CA GLY A 294 -2.00 -0.74 9.56
C GLY A 294 -1.82 -0.58 11.06
N ILE A 295 -2.60 0.33 11.64
CA ILE A 295 -2.52 0.64 13.06
C ILE A 295 -3.09 -0.48 13.94
N GLY A 296 -2.37 -0.81 15.01
CA GLY A 296 -2.84 -1.76 16.02
C GLY A 296 -4.08 -1.27 16.74
N HIS A 297 -4.94 -2.19 17.20
CA HIS A 297 -6.20 -1.84 17.85
C HIS A 297 -6.01 -0.95 19.10
N ALA A 298 -5.04 -1.26 19.94
CA ALA A 298 -4.74 -0.51 21.15
C ALA A 298 -4.23 0.91 20.85
N ASP A 299 -3.36 1.08 19.86
CA ASP A 299 -2.87 2.41 19.45
C ASP A 299 -3.98 3.24 18.81
N TRP A 300 -4.81 2.61 17.96
CA TRP A 300 -5.96 3.28 17.39
C TRP A 300 -6.95 3.75 18.47
N GLU A 301 -7.26 2.90 19.44
CA GLU A 301 -8.13 3.24 20.57
C GLU A 301 -7.55 4.40 21.39
N ARG A 302 -6.25 4.36 21.70
CA ARG A 302 -5.54 5.44 22.39
C ARG A 302 -5.66 6.77 21.66
N ILE A 303 -5.47 6.79 20.34
CA ILE A 303 -5.52 8.03 19.53
C ILE A 303 -6.97 8.51 19.35
N ARG A 304 -7.91 7.59 19.14
CA ARG A 304 -9.33 7.90 18.88
C ARG A 304 -10.03 8.44 20.12
N ASP A 305 -9.78 7.84 21.27
CA ASP A 305 -10.52 8.12 22.51
C ASP A 305 -9.84 9.19 23.38
N ASP A 306 -8.70 9.72 22.92
CA ASP A 306 -8.02 10.83 23.57
C ASP A 306 -8.89 12.11 23.55
N PRO A 307 -9.20 12.72 24.71
CA PRO A 307 -10.07 13.88 24.80
C PRO A 307 -9.53 15.13 24.09
N TYR A 308 -8.21 15.21 23.87
CA TYR A 308 -7.52 16.32 23.21
C TYR A 308 -7.38 16.14 21.70
N ARG A 309 -7.94 15.06 21.14
CA ARG A 309 -8.06 14.81 19.69
C ARG A 309 -6.72 14.96 18.94
N PRO A 310 -5.77 14.04 19.16
CA PRO A 310 -4.44 14.11 18.57
C PRO A 310 -4.44 14.05 17.04
N GLN A 311 -5.43 13.42 16.40
CA GLN A 311 -5.48 13.35 14.93
C GLN A 311 -5.77 14.70 14.26
N THR A 312 -6.42 15.61 14.99
CA THR A 312 -6.87 16.89 14.44
C THR A 312 -5.71 17.87 14.35
N ASN A 313 -5.46 18.41 13.15
CA ASN A 313 -4.57 19.55 12.97
C ASN A 313 -5.27 20.83 13.48
N LYS A 314 -5.01 21.18 14.74
CA LYS A 314 -5.64 22.31 15.44
C LYS A 314 -5.26 23.66 14.85
N ALA A 315 -4.12 23.77 14.17
CA ALA A 315 -3.69 25.01 13.53
C ALA A 315 -4.53 25.38 12.29
N VAL A 316 -5.13 24.39 11.64
CA VAL A 316 -5.91 24.59 10.40
C VAL A 316 -7.41 24.40 10.63
N THR A 317 -7.78 23.35 11.36
CA THR A 317 -9.20 22.95 11.53
C THR A 317 -9.80 23.41 12.84
N GLY A 318 -8.98 23.86 13.79
CA GLY A 318 -9.42 24.32 15.09
C GLY A 318 -10.23 25.61 14.98
N GLN A 319 -11.44 25.60 15.53
CA GLN A 319 -12.30 26.78 15.60
C GLN A 319 -12.30 27.32 17.03
N TYR A 320 -11.70 28.50 17.21
CA TYR A 320 -11.56 29.15 18.50
C TYR A 320 -12.08 30.57 18.42
N ALA A 321 -12.65 31.08 19.51
CA ALA A 321 -12.97 32.50 19.60
C ALA A 321 -11.66 33.29 19.59
N PRO A 322 -11.43 34.19 18.60
CA PRO A 322 -10.13 34.88 18.47
C PRO A 322 -9.87 35.88 19.61
N GLY A 323 -10.92 36.31 20.31
CA GLY A 323 -10.79 37.22 21.43
C GLY A 323 -10.14 38.55 21.02
N SER A 324 -9.20 39.03 21.83
CA SER A 324 -8.58 40.35 21.59
C SER A 324 -7.68 40.42 20.36
N THR A 325 -7.27 39.31 19.74
CA THR A 325 -6.45 39.35 18.52
C THR A 325 -7.23 39.88 17.32
N PHE A 326 -8.54 39.67 17.28
CA PHE A 326 -9.42 40.15 16.21
C PHE A 326 -9.64 41.68 16.25
N LYS A 327 -9.31 42.34 17.38
CA LYS A 327 -9.47 43.81 17.51
C LYS A 327 -8.67 44.58 16.48
N VAL A 328 -7.55 44.05 16.00
CA VAL A 328 -6.74 44.68 14.94
C VAL A 328 -7.55 44.78 13.65
N VAL A 329 -8.30 43.73 13.29
CA VAL A 329 -9.17 43.72 12.11
C VAL A 329 -10.32 44.71 12.26
N VAL A 330 -10.95 44.74 13.44
CA VAL A 330 -12.04 45.68 13.75
C VAL A 330 -11.55 47.13 13.68
N MET A 331 -10.36 47.41 14.22
CA MET A 331 -9.76 48.75 14.18
C MET A 331 -9.42 49.17 12.75
N LEU A 332 -8.88 48.27 11.94
CA LEU A 332 -8.58 48.53 10.54
C LEU A 332 -9.86 48.90 9.76
N ALA A 333 -10.93 48.11 9.93
CA ALA A 333 -12.22 48.40 9.32
C ALA A 333 -12.82 49.73 9.77
N ALA A 334 -12.67 50.08 11.06
CA ALA A 334 -13.11 51.37 11.59
C ALA A 334 -12.35 52.53 10.93
N LEU A 335 -11.02 52.44 10.83
CA LEU A 335 -10.18 53.45 10.19
C LEU A 335 -10.51 53.61 8.69
N GLU A 336 -10.72 52.50 7.96
CA GLU A 336 -11.15 52.53 6.56
C GLU A 336 -12.53 53.18 6.39
N ALA A 337 -13.45 52.97 7.34
CA ALA A 337 -14.74 53.64 7.37
C ALA A 337 -14.65 55.13 7.80
N GLY A 338 -13.44 55.65 8.04
CA GLY A 338 -13.21 57.03 8.49
C GLY A 338 -13.53 57.26 9.96
N ILE A 339 -13.71 56.21 10.76
CA ILE A 339 -14.00 56.27 12.19
C ILE A 339 -12.68 56.23 12.97
N GLY A 340 -12.48 57.17 13.90
CA GLY A 340 -11.39 57.10 14.88
C GLY A 340 -10.18 57.99 14.63
N SER A 341 -10.10 58.72 13.50
CA SER A 341 -9.05 59.71 13.28
C SER A 341 -9.18 60.88 14.27
N GLY A 342 -8.27 60.93 15.25
CA GLY A 342 -8.28 61.93 16.32
C GLY A 342 -9.26 61.66 17.47
N LEU A 343 -9.95 60.51 17.47
CA LEU A 343 -10.86 60.15 18.55
C LEU A 343 -10.06 59.78 19.81
N THR A 344 -10.30 60.52 20.90
CA THR A 344 -9.75 60.20 22.22
C THR A 344 -10.86 59.66 23.09
N VAL A 345 -10.69 58.45 23.63
CA VAL A 345 -11.64 57.83 24.55
C VAL A 345 -10.93 57.51 25.85
N ASN A 346 -11.52 57.90 26.98
CA ASN A 346 -11.03 57.49 28.30
C ASN A 346 -11.60 56.10 28.63
N CYS A 347 -10.73 55.11 28.81
CA CYS A 347 -11.11 53.75 29.21
C CYS A 347 -11.45 53.71 30.70
N LYS A 348 -12.74 53.79 31.03
CA LYS A 348 -13.24 53.77 32.42
C LYS A 348 -13.40 52.37 33.02
N GLY A 349 -13.16 51.32 32.23
CA GLY A 349 -13.39 49.92 32.62
C GLY A 349 -14.82 49.40 32.42
N PHE A 350 -15.76 50.25 31.98
CA PHE A 350 -17.13 49.89 31.61
C PHE A 350 -17.66 50.82 30.50
N ILE A 351 -18.73 50.39 29.82
CA ILE A 351 -19.53 51.20 28.89
C ILE A 351 -20.98 51.10 29.36
N GLU A 352 -21.66 52.24 29.53
CA GLU A 352 -23.12 52.30 29.67
C GLU A 352 -23.72 52.35 28.26
N PHE A 353 -24.66 51.45 27.97
CA PHE A 353 -25.36 51.34 26.69
C PHE A 353 -26.75 51.94 26.78
#